data_AF-A0A250IY58-F1
#
_entry.id   AF-A0A250IY58-F1
#
_cell.length_a   1.000
_cell.length_b   1.000
_cell.length_c   1.000
_cell.angle_alpha   90.00
_cell.angle_beta   90.00
_cell.angle_gamma   90.00
#
_symmetry.space_group_name_H-M   'P 1'
#
loop_
_entity.id
_entity.type
_entity.pdbx_description
1 polymer ?
#
loop_
_entity_poly.entity_id
_entity_poly.type
_entity_poly.pdbx_seq_one_letter_code
_entity_poly.pdbx_strand_id
1 'polypeptide(L)'
;MKTVWCAQHDPVSYAPKGARAYALPSRSGNESVGIVTFLMTRSQTTEVKVAVRAAIAWYKKSTVKVANTAYVNRPSGNTNDSYNPIQIKAGSIMWYRFYDLNEDKGIFSDRTGSMFYSIMDIEAERRYGYEWGGNYGTKLFTYSDSVGY
;
A
#
# COMPACT_ATOMS: atom_id res chain seq x y z
N MET A 1 -11.81 -8.38 11.60
CA MET A 1 -11.46 -9.13 10.37
C MET A 1 -9.96 -8.98 10.13
N LYS A 2 -9.21 -10.07 9.88
CA LYS A 2 -7.76 -9.99 9.57
C LYS A 2 -7.57 -9.34 8.20
N THR A 3 -6.58 -8.47 8.05
CA THR A 3 -6.22 -7.83 6.77
C THR A 3 -4.73 -7.98 6.51
N VAL A 4 -3.97 -6.90 6.65
CA VAL A 4 -2.52 -6.80 6.40
C VAL A 4 -1.84 -6.03 7.52
N TRP A 5 -0.59 -5.62 7.32
CA TRP A 5 0.26 -5.00 8.34
C TRP A 5 0.54 -3.53 8.04
N CYS A 6 0.92 -2.79 9.08
CA CYS A 6 1.59 -1.50 8.94
C CYS A 6 3.06 -1.72 8.52
N ALA A 7 3.69 -0.67 7.98
CA ALA A 7 5.11 -0.69 7.68
C ALA A 7 5.98 -0.87 8.94
N GLN A 8 5.48 -0.43 10.11
CA GLN A 8 6.12 -0.65 11.40
C GLN A 8 5.09 -0.83 12.51
N HIS A 9 5.45 -1.64 13.49
CA HIS A 9 4.65 -1.96 14.66
C HIS A 9 5.48 -1.77 15.92
N ASP A 10 4.81 -1.44 17.01
CA ASP A 10 5.41 -1.42 18.34
C ASP A 10 5.87 -2.83 18.75
N PRO A 11 7.10 -3.01 19.26
CA PRO A 11 7.64 -4.34 19.52
C PRO A 11 7.02 -5.03 20.75
N VAL A 12 6.29 -4.29 21.59
CA VAL A 12 5.68 -4.82 22.83
C VAL A 12 4.18 -5.01 22.67
N SER A 13 3.48 -3.96 22.21
CA SER A 13 2.02 -3.96 22.04
C SER A 13 1.57 -4.47 20.67
N TYR A 14 2.47 -4.59 19.70
CA TYR A 14 2.18 -4.94 18.30
C TYR A 14 1.24 -3.97 17.58
N ALA A 15 0.95 -2.80 18.17
CA ALA A 15 0.12 -1.78 17.55
C ALA A 15 0.82 -1.16 16.34
N PRO A 16 0.09 -0.80 15.27
CA PRO A 16 0.62 0.02 14.19
C PRO A 16 1.24 1.32 14.74
N LYS A 17 2.42 1.70 14.25
CA LYS A 17 3.08 2.96 14.62
C LYS A 17 3.41 3.78 13.39
N GLY A 18 3.56 5.09 13.58
CA GLY A 18 4.18 5.96 12.59
C GLY A 18 5.70 5.78 12.58
N ALA A 19 6.37 6.30 11.55
CA ALA A 19 7.83 6.36 11.49
C ALA A 19 8.28 7.81 11.32
N ARG A 20 8.62 8.20 10.09
CA ARG A 20 8.82 9.62 9.74
C ARG A 20 7.46 10.33 9.72
N ALA A 21 7.46 11.66 9.79
CA ALA A 21 6.22 12.47 9.84
C ALA A 21 5.17 12.05 8.80
N TYR A 22 5.60 11.79 7.56
CA TYR A 22 4.73 11.40 6.43
C TYR A 22 4.45 9.89 6.33
N ALA A 23 4.82 9.09 7.32
CA ALA A 23 4.61 7.63 7.36
C ALA A 23 3.74 7.27 8.58
N LEU A 24 2.44 7.58 8.47
CA LEU A 24 1.44 7.44 9.52
C LEU A 24 1.17 5.95 9.87
N PRO A 25 0.66 5.65 11.08
CA PRO A 25 0.07 4.35 11.37
C PRO A 25 -1.02 4.04 10.34
N SER A 26 -0.83 2.98 9.57
CA SER A 26 -1.64 2.70 8.38
C SER A 26 -1.53 1.23 8.00
N ARG A 27 -2.41 0.74 7.13
CA ARG A 27 -2.19 -0.53 6.44
C ARG A 27 -1.29 -0.28 5.24
N SER A 28 -0.17 -0.99 5.17
CA SER A 28 0.85 -0.81 4.14
C SER A 28 0.55 -1.68 2.93
N GLY A 29 0.32 -1.04 1.78
CA GLY A 29 0.12 -1.73 0.51
C GLY A 29 1.41 -2.28 -0.09
N ASN A 30 2.57 -1.69 0.24
CA ASN A 30 3.86 -2.15 -0.29
C ASN A 30 4.49 -3.22 0.62
N GLU A 31 4.78 -2.87 1.88
CA GLU A 31 5.57 -3.72 2.78
C GLU A 31 4.85 -5.05 3.10
N SER A 32 3.52 -5.05 3.11
CA SER A 32 2.73 -6.26 3.35
C SER A 32 2.93 -7.34 2.29
N VAL A 33 3.30 -6.99 1.05
CA VAL A 33 3.62 -8.00 0.01
C VAL A 33 4.75 -8.91 0.50
N GLY A 34 5.84 -8.31 1.00
CA GLY A 34 7.00 -9.04 1.50
C GLY A 34 6.66 -9.94 2.69
N ILE A 35 5.79 -9.48 3.60
CA ILE A 35 5.33 -10.28 4.74
C ILE A 35 4.51 -11.49 4.26
N VAL A 36 3.58 -11.30 3.32
CA VAL A 36 2.79 -12.42 2.78
C VAL A 36 3.71 -13.43 2.09
N THR A 37 4.62 -12.97 1.23
CA THR A 37 5.58 -13.85 0.55
C THR A 37 6.47 -14.60 1.56
N PHE A 38 6.93 -13.93 2.62
CA PHE A 38 7.68 -14.59 3.69
C PHE A 38 6.85 -15.66 4.39
N LEU A 39 5.60 -15.38 4.77
CA LEU A 39 4.71 -16.34 5.43
C LEU A 39 4.44 -17.56 4.55
N MET A 40 4.33 -17.38 3.23
CA MET A 40 4.19 -18.49 2.28
C MET A 40 5.41 -19.41 2.23
N THR A 41 6.59 -18.96 2.68
CA THR A 41 7.81 -19.79 2.76
C THR A 41 7.93 -20.57 4.07
N ARG A 42 7.04 -20.33 5.04
CA ARG A 42 7.06 -20.99 6.36
C ARG A 42 6.24 -22.29 6.34
N SER A 43 6.26 -23.05 7.43
CA SER A 43 5.33 -24.16 7.62
C SER A 43 3.89 -23.65 7.58
N GLN A 44 3.09 -24.23 6.70
CA GLN A 44 1.72 -23.78 6.43
C GLN A 44 0.74 -24.33 7.47
N THR A 45 0.92 -23.93 8.73
CA THR A 45 -0.04 -24.21 9.82
C THR A 45 -1.40 -23.57 9.52
N THR A 46 -2.43 -23.96 10.27
CA THR A 46 -3.77 -23.38 10.13
C THR A 46 -3.75 -21.85 10.28
N GLU A 47 -3.00 -21.33 11.24
CA GLU A 47 -2.91 -19.90 11.54
C GLU A 47 -2.21 -19.12 10.43
N VAL A 48 -1.10 -19.67 9.91
CA VAL A 48 -0.35 -19.08 8.78
C VAL A 48 -1.21 -19.06 7.53
N LYS A 49 -1.91 -20.16 7.22
CA LYS A 49 -2.84 -20.24 6.08
C LYS A 49 -3.94 -19.19 6.17
N VAL A 50 -4.55 -19.05 7.34
CA VAL A 50 -5.59 -18.05 7.57
C VAL A 50 -5.05 -16.62 7.41
N ALA A 51 -3.84 -16.34 7.90
CA ALA A 51 -3.22 -15.02 7.75
C ALA A 51 -2.93 -14.68 6.28
N VAL A 52 -2.31 -15.60 5.53
CA VAL A 52 -1.99 -15.43 4.11
C VAL A 52 -3.27 -15.25 3.28
N ARG A 53 -4.30 -16.10 3.47
CA ARG A 53 -5.58 -15.97 2.75
C ARG A 53 -6.27 -14.64 3.03
N ALA A 54 -6.27 -14.19 4.29
CA ALA A 54 -6.87 -12.91 4.66
C ALA A 54 -6.15 -11.72 4.00
N ALA A 55 -4.83 -11.74 3.96
CA ALA A 55 -4.03 -10.70 3.30
C ALA A 55 -4.28 -10.67 1.79
N ILE A 56 -4.24 -11.82 1.11
CA ILE A 56 -4.54 -11.92 -0.32
C ILE A 56 -5.97 -11.45 -0.61
N ALA A 57 -6.94 -11.85 0.20
CA ALA A 57 -8.33 -11.40 0.08
C ALA A 57 -8.43 -9.87 0.20
N TRP A 58 -7.70 -9.25 1.14
CA TRP A 58 -7.64 -7.79 1.27
C TRP A 58 -7.08 -7.13 0.01
N TYR A 59 -5.97 -7.61 -0.56
CA TYR A 59 -5.44 -7.10 -1.82
C TYR A 59 -6.39 -7.28 -3.01
N LYS A 60 -7.22 -8.34 -3.01
CA LYS A 60 -8.19 -8.63 -4.09
C LYS A 60 -9.47 -7.78 -4.00
N LYS A 61 -9.78 -7.13 -2.87
CA LYS A 61 -10.97 -6.28 -2.71
C LYS A 61 -11.02 -5.14 -3.74
N SER A 62 -12.21 -4.86 -4.27
CA SER A 62 -12.43 -3.73 -5.19
C SER A 62 -12.24 -2.37 -4.53
N THR A 63 -12.46 -2.25 -3.22
CA THR A 63 -12.24 -1.02 -2.44
C THR A 63 -10.75 -0.72 -2.23
N VAL A 64 -9.92 -1.75 -2.20
CA VAL A 64 -8.46 -1.62 -2.00
C VAL A 64 -7.75 -1.40 -3.34
N LYS A 65 -8.19 -2.09 -4.40
CA LYS A 65 -7.65 -1.90 -5.76
C LYS A 65 -8.15 -0.59 -6.35
N VAL A 66 -7.25 0.13 -7.02
CA VAL A 66 -7.62 1.24 -7.90
C VAL A 66 -7.51 0.75 -9.35
N ALA A 67 -8.63 0.34 -9.92
CA ALA A 67 -8.70 -0.17 -11.29
C ALA A 67 -8.45 0.94 -12.32
N ASN A 68 -7.92 0.54 -13.49
CA ASN A 68 -7.60 1.43 -14.60
C ASN A 68 -6.73 2.63 -14.19
N THR A 69 -5.85 2.44 -13.21
CA THR A 69 -5.04 3.49 -12.61
C THR A 69 -3.61 3.00 -12.42
N ALA A 70 -2.65 3.89 -12.61
CA ALA A 70 -1.24 3.65 -12.35
C ALA A 70 -0.61 4.82 -11.62
N TYR A 71 0.39 4.52 -10.79
CA TYR A 71 1.30 5.52 -10.25
C TYR A 71 2.43 5.75 -11.26
N VAL A 72 2.58 6.98 -11.72
CA VAL A 72 3.56 7.39 -12.72
C VAL A 72 4.41 8.50 -12.12
N ASN A 73 5.71 8.28 -12.02
CA ASN A 73 6.62 9.28 -11.50
C ASN A 73 6.65 10.52 -12.39
N ARG A 74 6.75 11.70 -11.78
CA ARG A 74 6.95 12.95 -12.51
C ARG A 74 8.21 12.82 -13.39
N PRO A 75 8.13 13.13 -14.69
CA PRO A 75 9.30 13.08 -15.56
C PRO A 75 10.45 13.92 -15.02
N SER A 76 11.68 13.41 -15.15
CA SER A 76 12.87 14.16 -14.74
C SER A 76 12.95 15.51 -15.45
N GLY A 77 13.36 16.55 -14.72
CA GLY A 77 13.45 17.92 -15.25
C GLY A 77 12.12 18.66 -15.42
N ASN A 78 10.98 17.99 -15.26
CA ASN A 78 9.69 18.69 -15.19
C ASN A 78 9.67 19.57 -13.94
N THR A 79 9.21 20.82 -14.05
CA THR A 79 9.06 21.79 -12.95
C THR A 79 7.60 22.17 -12.67
N ASN A 80 6.65 21.56 -13.36
CA ASN A 80 5.22 21.77 -13.16
C ASN A 80 4.76 21.04 -11.89
N ASP A 81 4.37 21.82 -10.89
CA ASP A 81 3.85 21.30 -9.62
C ASP A 81 2.37 20.90 -9.67
N SER A 82 1.72 21.01 -10.83
CA SER A 82 0.38 20.47 -11.08
C SER A 82 0.39 19.03 -11.60
N TYR A 83 1.56 18.39 -11.74
CA TYR A 83 1.64 17.00 -12.17
C TYR A 83 0.99 16.07 -11.14
N ASN A 84 -0.05 15.34 -11.54
CA ASN A 84 -0.65 14.30 -10.70
C ASN A 84 0.05 12.96 -10.97
N PRO A 85 0.72 12.32 -9.99
CA PRO A 85 1.35 11.02 -10.22
C PRO A 85 0.34 9.86 -10.30
N ILE A 86 -0.91 10.06 -9.90
CA ILE A 86 -1.97 9.04 -10.02
C ILE A 86 -2.72 9.31 -11.33
N GLN A 87 -2.51 8.44 -12.31
CA GLN A 87 -2.97 8.63 -13.68
C GLN A 87 -3.90 7.50 -14.12
N ILE A 88 -4.91 7.84 -14.93
CA ILE A 88 -5.75 6.85 -15.58
C ILE A 88 -4.91 6.07 -16.60
N LYS A 89 -4.93 4.74 -16.47
CA LYS A 89 -4.25 3.80 -17.36
C LYS A 89 -5.08 2.53 -17.48
N ALA A 90 -5.82 2.41 -18.58
CA ALA A 90 -6.69 1.25 -18.83
C ALA A 90 -5.95 -0.08 -18.66
N GLY A 91 -6.60 -1.04 -18.02
CA GLY A 91 -6.03 -2.37 -17.75
C GLY A 91 -4.97 -2.43 -16.66
N SER A 92 -4.57 -1.29 -16.08
CA SER A 92 -3.65 -1.26 -14.94
C SER A 92 -4.40 -1.34 -13.61
N ILE A 93 -3.72 -1.83 -12.57
CA ILE A 93 -4.21 -1.81 -11.19
C ILE A 93 -3.14 -1.18 -10.32
N MET A 94 -3.57 -0.23 -9.49
CA MET A 94 -2.73 0.41 -8.49
C MET A 94 -3.22 0.07 -7.09
N TRP A 95 -2.30 0.04 -6.14
CA TRP A 95 -2.55 0.07 -4.72
C TRP A 95 -1.88 1.32 -4.14
N TYR A 96 -2.54 1.99 -3.20
CA TYR A 96 -1.90 3.02 -2.39
C TYR A 96 -0.79 2.40 -1.53
N ARG A 97 0.22 3.19 -1.19
CA ARG A 97 1.24 2.77 -0.25
C ARG A 97 0.68 2.67 1.17
N PHE A 98 -0.20 3.59 1.54
CA PHE A 98 -0.83 3.66 2.85
C PHE A 98 -2.34 3.69 2.71
N TYR A 99 -3.01 2.89 3.53
CA TYR A 99 -4.45 2.93 3.72
C TYR A 99 -4.76 3.25 5.19
N ASP A 100 -5.88 3.93 5.42
CA ASP A 100 -6.39 4.14 6.77
C ASP A 100 -6.55 2.80 7.52
N LEU A 101 -6.35 2.80 8.83
CA LEU A 101 -6.47 1.60 9.66
C LEU A 101 -7.93 1.09 9.77
N ASN A 102 -8.89 2.00 9.68
CA ASN A 102 -10.31 1.74 9.91
C ASN A 102 -11.10 1.55 8.60
N GLU A 103 -10.62 2.11 7.49
CA GLU A 103 -11.31 2.07 6.18
C GLU A 103 -10.36 1.67 5.04
N ASP A 104 -10.86 0.94 4.05
CA ASP A 104 -10.10 0.53 2.85
C ASP A 104 -9.88 1.74 1.91
N LYS A 105 -9.39 2.87 2.43
CA LYS A 105 -9.20 4.13 1.72
C LYS A 105 -7.74 4.53 1.73
N GLY A 106 -7.21 4.88 0.56
CA GLY A 106 -5.85 5.38 0.40
C GLY A 106 -5.66 6.72 1.10
N ILE A 107 -4.50 6.89 1.75
CA ILE A 107 -4.14 8.13 2.45
C ILE A 107 -2.77 8.63 2.00
N PHE A 108 -2.59 9.93 2.10
CA PHE A 108 -1.34 10.65 1.87
C PHE A 108 -0.96 11.43 3.12
N SER A 109 0.30 11.86 3.17
CA SER A 109 0.80 12.72 4.23
C SER A 109 1.96 13.57 3.72
N ASP A 110 2.41 14.51 4.53
CA ASP A 110 3.50 15.41 4.24
C ASP A 110 4.41 15.59 5.47
N ARG A 111 5.35 16.53 5.41
CA ARG A 111 6.27 16.80 6.53
C ARG A 111 5.57 17.37 7.77
N THR A 112 4.32 17.82 7.67
CA THR A 112 3.53 18.23 8.84
C THR A 112 2.99 17.03 9.63
N GLY A 113 2.95 15.85 9.01
CA GLY A 113 2.33 14.66 9.58
C GLY A 113 0.80 14.65 9.53
N SER A 114 0.21 15.57 8.76
CA SER A 114 -1.23 15.60 8.52
C SER A 114 -1.64 14.48 7.56
N MET A 115 -2.87 14.00 7.69
CA MET A 115 -3.47 13.02 6.79
C MET A 115 -4.29 13.73 5.70
N PHE A 116 -4.11 13.30 4.45
CA PHE A 116 -4.86 13.79 3.31
C PHE A 116 -5.42 12.62 2.49
N TYR A 117 -6.49 12.89 1.74
CA TYR A 117 -7.10 11.89 0.86
C TYR A 117 -6.87 12.16 -0.64
N SER A 118 -6.24 13.29 -0.98
CA SER A 118 -5.82 13.62 -2.33
C SER A 118 -4.32 13.88 -2.35
N ILE A 119 -3.62 13.25 -3.29
CA ILE A 119 -2.18 13.47 -3.49
C ILE A 119 -1.86 14.89 -3.95
N MET A 120 -2.86 15.60 -4.49
CA MET A 120 -2.71 16.99 -4.91
C MET A 120 -2.77 17.97 -3.74
N ASP A 121 -3.14 17.50 -2.54
CA ASP A 121 -3.22 18.34 -1.34
C ASP A 121 -1.92 18.33 -0.53
N ILE A 122 -1.00 17.39 -0.80
CA ILE A 122 0.31 17.35 -0.14
C ILE A 122 1.35 18.22 -0.87
N GLU A 123 2.36 18.66 -0.14
CA GLU A 123 3.47 19.48 -0.65
C GLU A 123 4.18 18.82 -1.85
N ALA A 124 4.53 19.62 -2.86
CA ALA A 124 5.14 19.13 -4.11
C ALA A 124 6.40 18.29 -3.87
N GLU A 125 7.23 18.71 -2.92
CA GLU A 125 8.47 18.00 -2.55
C GLU A 125 8.19 16.57 -2.06
N ARG A 126 7.14 16.34 -1.26
CA ARG A 126 6.73 15.00 -0.83
C ARG A 126 5.94 14.25 -1.89
N ARG A 127 5.16 14.96 -2.70
CA ARG A 127 4.41 14.37 -3.81
C ARG A 127 5.31 13.65 -4.80
N TYR A 128 6.47 14.25 -5.10
CA TYR A 128 7.39 13.75 -6.12
C TYR A 128 8.64 13.06 -5.53
N GLY A 129 9.02 13.38 -4.30
CA GLY A 129 10.18 12.79 -3.61
C GLY A 129 9.88 11.46 -2.90
N TYR A 130 8.65 10.96 -2.97
CA TYR A 130 8.25 9.70 -2.35
C TYR A 130 7.23 8.95 -3.22
N GLU A 131 7.28 7.62 -3.19
CA GLU A 131 6.30 6.79 -3.89
C GLU A 131 5.08 6.56 -3.00
N TRP A 132 3.92 7.03 -3.45
CA TRP A 132 2.64 6.95 -2.71
C TRP A 132 1.69 5.87 -3.22
N GLY A 133 2.03 5.20 -4.31
CA GLY A 133 1.26 4.09 -4.86
C GLY A 133 2.04 3.32 -5.89
N GLY A 134 1.53 2.16 -6.27
CA GLY A 134 2.21 1.29 -7.22
C GLY A 134 1.46 0.00 -7.50
N ASN A 135 2.01 -0.79 -8.41
CA ASN A 135 1.45 -2.11 -8.75
C ASN A 135 2.01 -3.19 -7.81
N TYR A 136 1.69 -3.08 -6.52
CA TYR A 136 2.25 -3.95 -5.48
C TYR A 136 1.60 -5.34 -5.48
N GLY A 137 0.26 -5.39 -5.48
CA GLY A 137 -0.50 -6.62 -5.29
C GLY A 137 -0.39 -7.62 -6.44
N THR A 138 -0.14 -7.17 -7.69
CA THR A 138 -0.04 -8.10 -8.84
C THR A 138 1.07 -9.13 -8.67
N LYS A 139 2.22 -8.71 -8.12
CA LYS A 139 3.34 -9.64 -7.86
C LYS A 139 2.98 -10.73 -6.86
N LEU A 140 2.08 -10.43 -5.93
CA LEU A 140 1.60 -11.42 -4.96
C LEU A 140 0.73 -12.48 -5.63
N PHE A 141 -0.17 -12.06 -6.52
CA PHE A 141 -1.16 -12.96 -7.14
C PHE A 141 -0.53 -14.00 -8.05
N THR A 142 0.48 -13.63 -8.86
CA THR A 142 1.14 -14.58 -9.76
C THR A 142 1.66 -15.82 -9.01
N TYR A 143 2.31 -15.61 -7.87
CA TYR A 143 2.81 -16.73 -7.07
C TYR A 143 1.70 -17.40 -6.25
N SER A 144 0.85 -16.63 -5.57
CA SER A 144 -0.19 -17.21 -4.71
C SER A 144 -1.17 -18.10 -5.46
N ASP A 145 -1.60 -17.67 -6.65
CA ASP A 145 -2.55 -18.42 -7.46
C ASP A 145 -1.91 -19.74 -7.96
N SER A 146 -0.58 -19.77 -8.18
CA SER A 146 0.15 -20.98 -8.60
C SER A 146 0.29 -22.06 -7.52
N VAL A 147 0.20 -21.67 -6.23
CA VAL A 147 0.38 -22.59 -5.09
C VAL A 147 -0.93 -22.84 -4.32
N GLY A 148 -2.08 -22.50 -4.90
CA GLY A 148 -3.41 -22.81 -4.34
C GLY A 148 -3.89 -21.89 -3.22
N TYR A 149 -3.42 -20.64 -3.22
CA TYR A 149 -3.82 -19.60 -2.28
C TYR A 149 -4.95 -18.69 -2.78
#